data_AF-A0A7W0DFX7-F1
#
_entry.id   AF-A0A7W0DFX7-F1
#
_cell.length_a   1.000
_cell.length_b   1.000
_cell.length_c   1.000
_cell.angle_alpha   90.00
_cell.angle_beta   90.00
_cell.angle_gamma   90.00
#
_symmetry.space_group_name_H-M   'P 1'
#
loop_
_entity.id
_entity.type
_entity.pdbx_description
1 polymer ?
#
loop_
_entity_poly.entity_id
_entity_poly.type
_entity_poly.pdbx_seq_one_letter_code
_entity_poly.pdbx_strand_id
1 'polypeptide(L)' 'MSVKSNQIPGFSYELDIMKVANSLGIDQDRLLAYVYSNMEANNRSEDRAAQPMIRLDEHS' A
#
# COMPACT_ATOMS: atom_id res chain seq x y z
N MET A 1 35.75 15.66 6.09
CA MET A 1 34.76 16.69 5.70
C MET A 1 33.38 16.06 5.80
N SER A 2 32.51 16.54 6.69
CA SER A 2 31.15 15.99 6.86
C SER A 2 30.22 16.68 5.86
N VAL A 3 29.67 15.92 4.93
CA VAL A 3 28.69 16.42 3.97
C VAL A 3 27.33 16.51 4.67
N LYS A 4 26.82 17.72 4.87
CA LYS A 4 25.47 17.93 5.39
C LYS A 4 24.48 17.39 4.35
N SER A 5 23.81 16.30 4.67
CA SER A 5 22.67 15.81 3.90
C SER A 5 21.58 16.88 3.94
N ASN A 6 21.27 17.48 2.79
CA ASN A 6 20.06 18.30 2.64
C ASN A 6 18.87 17.38 2.90
N GLN A 7 18.27 17.49 4.09
CA GLN A 7 16.99 16.86 4.38
C GLN A 7 15.99 17.39 3.36
N ILE A 8 15.57 16.53 2.44
CA ILE A 8 14.51 16.82 1.50
C ILE A 8 13.27 17.11 2.36
N PRO A 9 12.64 18.29 2.23
CA PRO A 9 11.42 18.56 2.96
C PRO A 9 10.38 17.53 2.50
N GLY A 10 9.92 16.69 3.44
CA GLY A 10 8.89 15.71 3.18
C GLY A 10 7.58 16.44 2.94
N PHE A 11 7.13 16.48 1.69
CA PHE A 11 5.79 16.95 1.36
C PHE A 11 4.80 15.80 1.57
N SER A 12 3.83 16.00 2.45
CA SER A 12 2.71 15.09 2.64
C SER A 12 1.44 15.79 2.17
N TYR A 13 0.73 15.16 1.24
CA TYR A 13 -0.57 15.63 0.76
C TYR A 13 -1.65 14.73 1.34
N GLU A 14 -2.69 15.34 1.89
CA GLU A 14 -3.90 14.61 2.28
C GLU A 14 -4.76 14.39 1.04
N LEU A 15 -5.16 13.13 0.81
CA LEU A 15 -6.01 12.75 -0.30
C LEU A 15 -7.43 12.46 0.20
N ASP A 16 -8.39 13.23 -0.28
CA ASP A 16 -9.80 12.98 -0.04
C ASP A 16 -10.32 11.95 -1.05
N ILE A 17 -10.42 10.70 -0.60
CA ILE A 17 -10.87 9.58 -1.44
C ILE A 17 -12.28 9.77 -1.99
N MET A 18 -13.16 10.47 -1.25
CA MET A 18 -14.54 10.70 -1.65
C MET A 18 -14.60 11.72 -2.78
N LYS A 19 -13.81 12.79 -2.70
CA LYS A 19 -13.68 13.77 -3.79
C LYS A 19 -13.12 13.13 -5.05
N VAL A 20 -12.10 12.28 -4.93
CA VAL A 20 -11.50 11.59 -6.07
C VAL A 20 -12.53 10.65 -6.71
N ALA A 21 -13.19 9.80 -5.91
CA ALA A 21 -14.23 8.89 -6.40
C ALA A 21 -15.36 9.64 -7.13
N ASN A 22 -15.85 10.73 -6.54
CA ASN A 22 -16.88 11.56 -7.16
C ASN A 22 -16.41 12.19 -8.49
N SER A 23 -15.16 12.67 -8.55
CA SER A 23 -14.57 13.21 -9.78
C SER A 23 -14.42 12.15 -10.88
N LEU A 24 -14.28 10.89 -10.49
CA LEU A 24 -14.23 9.72 -11.38
C LEU A 24 -15.62 9.16 -11.72
N GLY A 25 -16.70 9.75 -11.22
CA GLY A 25 -18.06 9.26 -11.43
C GLY A 25 -18.37 7.95 -10.69
N ILE A 26 -17.62 7.65 -9.62
CA ILE A 26 -17.83 6.51 -8.75
C ILE A 26 -18.67 6.99 -7.56
N ASP A 27 -19.90 6.49 -7.47
CA ASP A 27 -20.74 6.72 -6.30
C ASP A 27 -20.26 5.91 -5.08
N GLN A 28 -20.75 6.30 -3.91
CA GLN A 28 -20.35 5.69 -2.65
C GLN A 28 -20.67 4.19 -2.57
N ASP A 29 -21.80 3.75 -3.14
CA ASP A 29 -22.22 2.35 -3.10
C ASP A 29 -21.26 1.47 -3.92
N ARG A 30 -20.90 1.93 -5.12
CA ARG A 30 -19.87 1.28 -5.95
C ARG A 30 -18.51 1.24 -5.29
N LEU A 31 -18.11 2.32 -4.62
CA LEU A 31 -16.83 2.36 -3.89
C LEU A 31 -16.81 1.34 -2.75
N LEU A 32 -17.87 1.26 -1.96
CA LEU A 32 -18.01 0.29 -0.88
C LEU A 32 -18.01 -1.15 -1.41
N ALA A 33 -18.77 -1.42 -2.48
CA ALA A 33 -18.80 -2.74 -3.11
C ALA A 33 -17.41 -3.18 -3.60
N TYR A 34 -16.63 -2.27 -4.18
CA TYR A 34 -15.25 -2.53 -4.57
C TYR A 34 -14.36 -2.84 -3.37
N VAL A 35 -14.45 -2.06 -2.29
CA VAL A 35 -13.66 -2.29 -1.07
C VAL A 35 -13.96 -3.67 -0.49
N TYR A 36 -15.23 -4.04 -0.31
CA TYR A 36 -15.60 -5.35 0.22
C TYR A 36 -15.17 -6.50 -0.69
N SER A 37 -15.33 -6.36 -2.01
CA SER A 37 -14.91 -7.39 -2.97
C SER A 37 -13.40 -7.63 -2.98
N ASN A 38 -12.60 -6.59 -2.74
CA ASN A 38 -11.14 -6.69 -2.71
C ASN A 38 -10.58 -6.97 -1.31
N MET A 39 -11.36 -6.75 -0.26
CA MET A 39 -10.95 -7.03 1.12
C MET A 39 -10.62 -8.51 1.28
N GLU A 40 -11.45 -9.41 0.78
CA GLU A 40 -11.20 -10.87 0.84
C GLU A 40 -10.00 -11.29 -0.01
N ALA A 41 -9.77 -10.62 -1.15
CA ALA A 41 -8.63 -10.89 -2.03
C ALA A 41 -7.29 -10.42 -1.42
N ASN A 42 -7.29 -9.31 -0.69
CA ASN A 42 -6.09 -8.76 -0.06
C ASN A 42 -5.64 -9.58 1.16
N ASN A 43 -6.59 -10.12 1.94
CA ASN A 43 -6.30 -11.03 3.07
C ASN A 43 -5.61 -12.34 2.62
N ARG A 44 -5.79 -12.77 1.37
CA ARG A 44 -5.06 -13.91 0.79
C ARG A 44 -3.61 -13.58 0.39
N SER A 45 -3.29 -12.29 0.24
CA SER A 45 -1.96 -11.84 -0.21
C SER A 45 -1.00 -11.55 0.95
N GLU A 46 -1.51 -11.19 2.14
CA GLU A 46 -0.68 -11.02 3.34
C GLU A 46 -0.11 -12.35 3.86
N ASP A 47 -0.75 -13.50 3.62
CA ASP A 47 -0.22 -14.83 3.98
C ASP A 47 1.05 -15.21 3.18
N ARG A 48 1.28 -14.60 2.01
CA ARG A 48 2.47 -14.83 1.19
C ARG A 48 3.67 -13.97 1.58
N ALA A 49 3.47 -12.91 2.36
CA ALA A 49 4.55 -12.06 2.87
C ALA A 49 5.16 -12.57 4.18
N ALA A 50 4.53 -13.55 4.84
CA ALA A 50 4.98 -14.17 6.08
C ALA A 50 5.74 -15.50 5.89
N GLN A 51 6.20 -15.82 4.67
CA GLN A 51 7.10 -16.96 4.50
C GLN A 51 8.48 -16.60 5.06
N PRO A 52 9.01 -17.30 6.07
CA PRO A 52 10.41 -17.13 6.44
C PRO A 52 11.26 -17.54 5.22
N MET A 53 12.12 -16.63 4.78
CA MET A 53 13.27 -16.96 3.93
C MET A 53 14.06 -18.05 4.65
N ILE A 54 13.81 -19.32 4.34
CA ILE A 54 14.79 -20.38 4.61
C ILE A 54 15.93 -20.11 3.63
N ARG A 55 16.88 -19.29 4.10
CA ARG A 55 18.24 -19.27 3.55
C ARG A 55 18.79 -20.68 3.70
N LEU A 56 18.96 -21.34 2.56
CA LEU A 56 19.80 -22.53 2.45
C LEU A 56 21.00 -22.18 1.56
N ASP A 57 21.74 -21.16 1.96
CA ASP A 57 23.18 -21.08 1.77
C ASP A 57 23.77 -21.75 3.04
N GLU A 58 24.80 -22.58 3.07
CA GLU A 58 25.82 -23.03 2.15
C GLU A 58 26.61 -24.08 2.98
N HIS A 59 26.96 -25.24 2.39
CA HIS A 59 28.12 -26.10 2.73
C HIS A 59 28.34 -26.63 4.17
N SER A 60 28.20 -27.95 4.36
CA SER A 60 29.32 -28.90 4.54
C SER A 60 28.84 -30.32 4.82
#